data_AF-A0A8A3PPF9-F1
#
_entry.id   AF-A0A8A3PPF9-F1
#
_cell.length_a   1.000
_cell.length_b   1.000
_cell.length_c   1.000
_cell.angle_alpha   90.00
_cell.angle_beta   90.00
_cell.angle_gamma   90.00
#
_symmetry.space_group_name_H-M   'P 1'
#
loop_
_entity.id
_entity.type
_entity.pdbx_description
1 polymer ?
#
loop_
_entity_poly.entity_id
_entity_poly.type
_entity_poly.pdbx_seq_one_letter_code
_entity_poly.pdbx_strand_id
1 'polypeptide(L)'
;MAYLPYVEPGLDIIFPLSIFIFILNITRGVLDKFLYCGLIGEIFIGILFGTPITGTSWLGVEIQETIQCLGYLGLICLVFEGGLITDLGLLRKTIWITFAAAVVGILVPMALSFSIMGMKFITVEGSGYPTALAAFSAGVSLCSTSLGSTFIILASANLQKTPTGTLIAGAAMIDDMVVLVMVKIVTALGRGQSNPWKIARPAVSSLCLIIGTFLLTQILIQPMDKAFRAIFASQKVDQGTFGEDYDIDKSISRHTGFVLSTLTLIILVTIAASVEGSVLLSAFLAGAVVRYTWPSGGSNMEVHRPTIMFEEYYKPIMDHILVPFFFVSLLHLPYKSDLISPNLQASIGFSIPVSEMFASSIVWKGISYAILMFLAKASVGLVLYFDYFATKLKAPQTTTSSDTEETPQNDGAADENFSAHSKPPPRPPHLNAIIVGSTMISRGGFGFLVASEAQSSGTLNLQSETHIIHAETSVAKRAFRNVSVVEDQIFLVIIWALVLCTVAGPILSGIAVRRKLAAEKCGCGVEAGNLGSEAACHLCL
;
A
#
# COMPACT_ATOMS: atom_id res chain seq x y z
N MET A 1 34.80 -24.87 -9.09
CA MET A 1 34.71 -24.76 -10.57
C MET A 1 34.77 -23.27 -10.92
N ALA A 2 35.54 -22.87 -11.94
CA ALA A 2 35.81 -21.46 -12.24
C ALA A 2 34.80 -20.79 -13.20
N TYR A 3 33.85 -21.55 -13.74
CA TYR A 3 32.72 -21.05 -14.53
C TYR A 3 31.57 -22.08 -14.50
N LEU A 4 30.33 -21.60 -14.69
CA LEU A 4 29.15 -22.43 -14.84
C LEU A 4 28.97 -22.74 -16.35
N PRO A 5 29.04 -24.01 -16.81
CA PRO A 5 28.85 -24.33 -18.22
C PRO A 5 27.41 -24.02 -18.63
N TYR A 6 27.23 -23.34 -19.77
CA TYR A 6 25.91 -23.11 -20.34
C TYR A 6 25.30 -24.44 -20.79
N VAL A 7 24.15 -24.78 -20.24
CA VAL A 7 23.31 -25.90 -20.67
C VAL A 7 22.02 -25.31 -21.18
N GLU A 8 21.65 -25.64 -22.43
CA GLU A 8 20.40 -25.17 -23.01
C GLU A 8 19.21 -25.73 -22.22
N PRO A 9 18.28 -24.88 -21.75
CA PRO A 9 17.10 -25.35 -21.04
C PRO A 9 16.18 -26.13 -21.98
N GLY A 10 15.69 -27.28 -21.52
CA GLY A 10 14.78 -28.12 -22.29
C GLY A 10 13.39 -27.50 -22.47
N LEU A 11 12.62 -28.04 -23.42
CA LEU A 11 11.23 -27.63 -23.68
C LEU A 11 10.30 -27.88 -22.50
N ASP A 12 10.64 -28.85 -21.64
CA ASP A 12 9.97 -29.15 -20.38
C ASP A 12 9.98 -27.97 -19.39
N ILE A 13 10.95 -27.06 -19.49
CA ILE A 13 11.05 -25.87 -18.64
C ILE A 13 10.48 -24.63 -19.34
N ILE A 14 10.86 -24.38 -20.61
CA ILE A 14 10.48 -23.16 -21.32
C ILE A 14 8.97 -23.11 -21.58
N PHE A 15 8.36 -24.25 -21.95
CA PHE A 15 6.95 -24.29 -22.34
C PHE A 15 6.01 -23.98 -21.18
N PRO A 16 6.12 -24.63 -19.99
CA PRO A 16 5.29 -24.27 -18.83
C PRO A 16 5.51 -22.83 -18.36
N LEU A 17 6.76 -22.34 -18.37
CA LEU A 17 7.07 -20.96 -17.97
C LEU A 17 6.40 -19.94 -18.92
N SER A 18 6.45 -20.19 -20.22
CA SER A 18 5.83 -19.32 -21.24
C SER A 18 4.30 -19.30 -21.11
N ILE A 19 3.69 -20.47 -20.92
CA ILE A 19 2.25 -20.60 -20.69
C ILE A 19 1.85 -19.89 -19.40
N PHE A 20 2.62 -20.08 -18.33
CA PHE A 20 2.38 -19.45 -17.04
C PHE A 20 2.34 -17.92 -17.17
N ILE A 21 3.37 -17.31 -17.78
CA ILE A 21 3.43 -15.86 -18.00
C ILE A 21 2.26 -15.37 -18.86
N PHE A 22 1.90 -16.13 -19.90
CA PHE A 22 0.83 -15.78 -20.83
C PHE A 22 -0.55 -15.82 -20.16
N ILE A 23 -0.88 -16.91 -19.47
CA ILE A 23 -2.15 -17.08 -18.75
C ILE A 23 -2.30 -16.02 -17.66
N LEU A 24 -1.22 -15.74 -16.94
CA LEU A 24 -1.17 -14.72 -15.90
C LEU A 24 -1.53 -13.34 -16.45
N ASN A 25 -0.94 -12.94 -17.59
CA ASN A 25 -1.20 -11.63 -18.21
C ASN A 25 -2.62 -11.53 -18.77
N ILE A 26 -3.12 -12.60 -19.41
CA ILE A 26 -4.51 -12.66 -19.90
C ILE A 26 -5.49 -12.52 -18.73
N THR A 27 -5.27 -13.29 -17.67
CA THR A 27 -6.17 -13.32 -16.51
C THR A 27 -6.21 -11.97 -15.82
N ARG A 28 -5.05 -11.29 -15.66
CA ARG A 28 -4.97 -9.91 -15.18
C ARG A 28 -5.79 -8.98 -16.05
N GLY A 29 -5.58 -8.99 -17.37
CA GLY A 29 -6.28 -8.09 -18.30
C GLY A 29 -7.80 -8.30 -18.34
N VAL A 30 -8.24 -9.56 -18.30
CA VAL A 30 -9.66 -9.92 -18.23
C VAL A 30 -10.28 -9.41 -16.93
N LEU A 31 -9.69 -9.72 -15.78
CA LEU A 31 -10.26 -9.36 -14.48
C LEU A 31 -10.16 -7.86 -14.19
N ASP A 32 -9.16 -7.17 -14.73
CA ASP A 32 -9.10 -5.71 -14.65
C ASP A 32 -10.26 -5.07 -15.43
N LYS A 33 -10.58 -5.59 -16.62
CA LYS A 33 -11.71 -5.10 -17.42
C LYS A 33 -13.08 -5.39 -16.79
N PHE A 34 -13.24 -6.54 -16.13
CA PHE A 34 -14.53 -6.95 -15.56
C PHE A 34 -14.76 -6.46 -14.12
N LEU A 35 -13.74 -6.52 -13.27
CA LEU A 35 -13.85 -6.30 -11.82
C LEU A 35 -13.01 -5.13 -11.29
N TYR A 36 -12.24 -4.43 -12.15
CA TYR A 36 -11.25 -3.42 -11.74
C TYR A 36 -10.30 -3.92 -10.64
N CYS A 37 -10.04 -5.23 -10.66
CA CYS A 37 -9.27 -5.94 -9.65
C CYS A 37 -8.40 -7.00 -10.34
N GLY A 38 -7.50 -6.59 -11.23
CA GLY A 38 -6.54 -7.52 -11.87
C GLY A 38 -5.74 -8.36 -10.87
N LEU A 39 -5.50 -7.81 -9.67
CA LEU A 39 -4.84 -8.45 -8.54
C LEU A 39 -5.39 -9.83 -8.17
N ILE A 40 -6.72 -9.98 -8.17
CA ILE A 40 -7.34 -11.25 -7.78
C ILE A 40 -7.00 -12.35 -8.79
N GLY A 41 -6.79 -11.98 -10.04
CA GLY A 41 -6.39 -12.88 -11.12
C GLY A 41 -4.99 -13.42 -10.92
N GLU A 42 -4.06 -12.54 -10.57
CA GLU A 42 -2.68 -12.90 -10.30
C GLU A 42 -2.60 -13.87 -9.09
N ILE A 43 -3.33 -13.57 -8.01
CA ILE A 43 -3.40 -14.45 -6.83
C ILE A 43 -4.04 -15.79 -7.22
N PHE A 44 -5.13 -15.80 -7.99
CA PHE A 44 -5.81 -17.03 -8.39
C PHE A 44 -4.94 -17.92 -9.29
N ILE A 45 -4.21 -17.34 -10.24
CA ILE A 45 -3.25 -18.07 -11.07
C ILE A 45 -2.07 -18.57 -10.22
N GLY A 46 -1.62 -17.80 -9.24
CA GLY A 46 -0.65 -18.25 -8.25
C GLY A 46 -1.14 -19.48 -7.47
N ILE A 47 -2.42 -19.52 -7.10
CA ILE A 47 -3.07 -20.70 -6.49
C ILE A 47 -3.13 -21.89 -7.42
N LEU A 48 -3.49 -21.66 -8.68
CA LEU A 48 -3.66 -22.75 -9.62
C LEU A 48 -2.30 -23.36 -10.03
N PHE A 49 -1.26 -22.56 -10.24
CA PHE A 49 0.05 -23.03 -10.71
C PHE A 49 1.08 -23.20 -9.60
N GLY A 50 0.79 -22.70 -8.40
CA GLY A 50 1.58 -22.96 -7.20
C GLY A 50 1.45 -24.40 -6.72
N THR A 51 2.35 -24.79 -5.83
CA THR A 51 2.17 -25.99 -5.03
C THR A 51 0.96 -25.76 -4.08
N PRO A 52 0.32 -26.79 -3.46
CA PRO A 52 0.48 -28.22 -3.67
C PRO A 52 -0.43 -28.75 -4.79
N ILE A 53 -1.29 -27.91 -5.39
CA ILE A 53 -2.37 -28.33 -6.30
C ILE A 53 -1.80 -28.80 -7.65
N THR A 54 -0.89 -28.03 -8.24
CA THR A 54 -0.38 -28.32 -9.61
C THR A 54 1.12 -28.05 -9.78
N GLY A 55 1.72 -27.28 -8.85
CA GLY A 55 3.09 -26.77 -8.98
C GLY A 55 4.19 -27.83 -9.10
N THR A 56 4.10 -28.97 -8.43
CA THR A 56 5.17 -29.99 -8.50
C THR A 56 5.29 -30.68 -9.86
N SER A 57 4.27 -30.60 -10.71
CA SER A 57 4.26 -31.27 -12.01
C SER A 57 4.53 -30.34 -13.20
N TRP A 58 4.33 -29.03 -13.05
CA TRP A 58 4.45 -28.06 -14.15
C TRP A 58 5.53 -27.00 -13.94
N LEU A 59 5.88 -26.65 -12.69
CA LEU A 59 6.84 -25.58 -12.41
C LEU A 59 7.82 -26.03 -11.31
N GLY A 60 9.09 -26.26 -11.69
CA GLY A 60 10.12 -26.70 -10.76
C GLY A 60 10.30 -25.73 -9.58
N VAL A 61 10.72 -26.27 -8.42
CA VAL A 61 10.91 -25.49 -7.18
C VAL A 61 11.92 -24.34 -7.39
N GLU A 62 13.02 -24.59 -8.10
CA GLU A 62 14.05 -23.58 -8.41
C GLU A 62 13.50 -22.38 -9.22
N ILE A 63 12.57 -22.65 -10.14
CA ILE A 63 11.91 -21.61 -10.94
C ILE A 63 11.00 -20.76 -10.06
N GLN A 64 10.29 -21.41 -9.14
CA GLN A 64 9.40 -20.73 -8.22
C GLN A 64 10.19 -19.83 -7.25
N GLU A 65 11.34 -20.27 -6.73
CA GLU A 65 12.26 -19.42 -5.94
C GLU A 65 12.77 -18.20 -6.75
N THR A 66 13.06 -18.40 -8.04
CA THR A 66 13.50 -17.33 -8.95
C THR A 66 12.38 -16.31 -9.19
N ILE A 67 11.16 -16.79 -9.47
CA ILE A 67 9.96 -15.94 -9.63
C ILE A 67 9.71 -15.14 -8.35
N GLN A 68 9.99 -15.73 -7.18
CA GLN A 68 9.88 -15.08 -5.89
C GLN A 68 10.88 -13.94 -5.67
N CYS A 69 12.15 -14.16 -6.02
CA CYS A 69 13.16 -13.11 -5.99
C CYS A 69 12.78 -11.95 -6.92
N LEU A 70 12.30 -12.27 -8.13
CA LEU A 70 11.91 -11.28 -9.12
C LEU A 70 10.63 -10.53 -8.72
N GLY A 71 9.69 -11.21 -8.06
CA GLY A 71 8.52 -10.60 -7.45
C GLY A 71 8.88 -9.63 -6.32
N TYR A 72 9.83 -9.98 -5.45
CA TYR A 72 10.29 -9.06 -4.41
C TYR A 72 10.94 -7.80 -4.98
N LEU A 73 11.67 -7.92 -6.11
CA LEU A 73 12.17 -6.76 -6.86
C LEU A 73 11.01 -5.90 -7.40
N GLY A 74 9.96 -6.53 -7.94
CA GLY A 74 8.72 -5.87 -8.34
C GLY A 74 8.06 -5.08 -7.22
N LEU A 75 8.03 -5.65 -6.01
CA LEU A 75 7.52 -4.96 -4.83
C LEU A 75 8.33 -3.70 -4.49
N ILE A 76 9.66 -3.77 -4.54
CA ILE A 76 10.54 -2.60 -4.31
C ILE A 76 10.23 -1.50 -5.34
N CYS A 77 10.13 -1.86 -6.63
CA CYS A 77 9.80 -0.91 -7.70
C CYS A 77 8.40 -0.30 -7.55
N LEU A 78 7.41 -1.10 -7.15
CA LEU A 78 6.03 -0.63 -6.93
C LEU A 78 5.96 0.37 -5.77
N VAL A 79 6.69 0.12 -4.69
CA VAL A 79 6.75 1.03 -3.54
C VAL A 79 7.52 2.32 -3.89
N PHE A 80 8.58 2.20 -4.70
CA PHE A 80 9.29 3.34 -5.26
C PHE A 80 8.41 4.21 -6.16
N GLU A 81 7.58 3.60 -7.03
CA GLU A 81 6.56 4.31 -7.83
C GLU A 81 5.61 5.10 -6.93
N GLY A 82 5.13 4.48 -5.85
CA GLY A 82 4.32 5.17 -4.84
C GLY A 82 5.00 6.44 -4.35
N GLY A 83 6.28 6.35 -3.96
CA GLY A 83 7.08 7.51 -3.56
C GLY A 83 7.18 8.60 -4.62
N LEU A 84 7.30 8.22 -5.89
CA LEU A 84 7.39 9.16 -7.02
C LEU A 84 6.08 9.91 -7.30
N ILE A 85 4.94 9.26 -7.11
CA ILE A 85 3.60 9.82 -7.39
C ILE A 85 3.15 10.78 -6.28
N THR A 86 3.61 10.57 -5.05
CA THR A 86 3.16 11.37 -3.90
C THR A 86 3.65 12.81 -3.96
N ASP A 87 2.68 13.73 -4.01
CA ASP A 87 2.93 15.16 -3.90
C ASP A 87 3.17 15.55 -2.44
N LEU A 88 4.45 15.70 -2.07
CA LEU A 88 4.86 16.12 -0.73
C LEU A 88 4.34 17.53 -0.36
N GLY A 89 4.10 18.40 -1.34
CA GLY A 89 3.57 19.74 -1.12
C GLY A 89 2.12 19.72 -0.67
N LEU A 90 1.27 18.93 -1.34
CA LEU A 90 -0.12 18.73 -0.94
C LEU A 90 -0.24 17.92 0.35
N LEU A 91 0.61 16.90 0.52
CA LEU A 91 0.66 16.10 1.74
C LEU A 91 0.99 16.97 2.95
N ARG A 92 1.95 17.90 2.83
CA ARG A 92 2.32 18.83 3.91
C ARG A 92 1.16 19.72 4.35
N LYS A 93 0.32 20.17 3.40
CA LYS A 93 -0.87 21.01 3.72
C LYS A 93 -1.96 20.23 4.45
N THR A 94 -2.03 18.91 4.23
CA THR A 94 -3.06 18.01 4.77
C THR A 94 -2.49 17.01 5.77
N ILE A 95 -1.31 17.28 6.32
CA ILE A 95 -0.56 16.29 7.11
C ILE A 95 -1.31 15.87 8.38
N TRP A 96 -1.99 16.81 9.04
CA TRP A 96 -2.73 16.54 10.27
C TRP A 96 -3.94 15.63 10.03
N ILE A 97 -4.73 15.90 8.98
CA ILE A 97 -5.89 15.08 8.65
C ILE A 97 -5.47 13.70 8.15
N THR A 98 -4.39 13.64 7.37
CA THR A 98 -3.84 12.38 6.84
C THR A 98 -3.27 11.52 7.97
N PHE A 99 -2.54 12.13 8.90
CA PHE A 99 -2.01 11.43 10.08
C PHE A 99 -3.14 10.92 10.98
N ALA A 100 -4.17 11.74 11.25
CA ALA A 100 -5.33 11.29 12.02
C ALA A 100 -6.05 10.12 11.32
N ALA A 101 -6.22 10.19 10.00
CA ALA A 101 -6.82 9.11 9.20
C ALA A 101 -6.00 7.81 9.28
N ALA A 102 -4.68 7.88 9.16
CA ALA A 102 -3.79 6.73 9.31
C ALA A 102 -3.84 6.14 10.74
N VAL A 103 -3.80 6.99 11.77
CA VAL A 103 -3.89 6.54 13.18
C VAL A 103 -5.20 5.81 13.43
N VAL A 104 -6.34 6.33 12.97
CA VAL A 104 -7.63 5.65 13.07
C VAL A 104 -7.63 4.36 12.23
N GLY A 105 -7.06 4.41 11.03
CA GLY A 105 -6.92 3.29 10.11
C GLY A 105 -6.07 2.14 10.65
N ILE A 106 -5.21 2.39 11.64
CA ILE A 106 -4.42 1.37 12.32
C ILE A 106 -5.08 0.99 13.65
N LEU A 107 -5.34 1.96 14.53
CA LEU A 107 -5.78 1.68 15.90
C LEU A 107 -7.16 1.00 15.96
N VAL A 108 -8.12 1.39 15.10
CA VAL A 108 -9.48 0.83 15.15
C VAL A 108 -9.49 -0.63 14.67
N PRO A 109 -8.93 -1.00 13.49
CA PRO A 109 -8.79 -2.40 13.11
C PRO A 109 -7.96 -3.20 14.10
N MET A 110 -6.92 -2.60 14.68
CA MET A 110 -6.08 -3.27 15.66
C MET A 110 -6.84 -3.60 16.94
N ALA A 111 -7.61 -2.65 17.49
CA ALA A 111 -8.42 -2.87 18.68
C ALA A 111 -9.51 -3.93 18.42
N LEU A 112 -10.20 -3.83 17.28
CA LEU A 112 -11.23 -4.79 16.91
C LEU A 112 -10.66 -6.18 16.57
N SER A 113 -9.39 -6.27 16.18
CA SER A 113 -8.70 -7.55 15.95
C SER A 113 -8.71 -8.46 17.17
N PHE A 114 -8.64 -7.89 18.37
CA PHE A 114 -8.72 -8.65 19.62
C PHE A 114 -10.06 -9.40 19.80
N SER A 115 -11.09 -9.08 19.00
CA SER A 115 -12.32 -9.88 18.93
C SER A 115 -12.08 -11.33 18.51
N ILE A 116 -10.99 -11.63 17.79
CA ILE A 116 -10.62 -13.01 17.43
C ILE A 116 -10.34 -13.86 18.68
N MET A 117 -9.92 -13.26 19.79
CA MET A 117 -9.75 -13.95 21.08
C MET A 117 -11.07 -14.51 21.62
N GLY A 118 -12.22 -13.97 21.21
CA GLY A 118 -13.53 -14.50 21.58
C GLY A 118 -13.99 -15.66 20.70
N MET A 119 -13.29 -15.96 19.61
CA MET A 119 -13.64 -17.05 18.70
C MET A 119 -13.00 -18.36 19.16
N LYS A 120 -13.83 -19.39 19.29
CA LYS A 120 -13.42 -20.73 19.75
C LYS A 120 -12.83 -21.53 18.58
N PHE A 121 -11.57 -21.94 18.68
CA PHE A 121 -10.90 -22.80 17.69
C PHE A 121 -10.86 -24.25 18.17
N ILE A 122 -10.94 -25.19 17.22
CA ILE A 122 -11.04 -26.63 17.51
C ILE A 122 -9.63 -27.21 17.48
N THR A 123 -9.23 -27.89 18.56
CA THR A 123 -7.96 -28.60 18.67
C THR A 123 -8.21 -30.09 18.90
N VAL A 124 -7.17 -30.91 18.76
CA VAL A 124 -7.25 -32.37 18.98
C VAL A 124 -7.51 -32.73 20.46
N GLU A 125 -7.22 -31.82 21.39
CA GLU A 125 -7.37 -32.02 22.84
C GLU A 125 -8.54 -31.23 23.44
N GLY A 126 -9.30 -30.51 22.62
CA GLY A 126 -10.45 -29.72 23.05
C GLY A 126 -10.66 -28.47 22.20
N SER A 127 -10.89 -27.35 22.86
CA SER A 127 -11.19 -26.09 22.20
C SER A 127 -10.59 -24.93 22.98
N GLY A 128 -9.86 -24.05 22.30
CA GLY A 128 -9.14 -22.95 22.93
C GLY A 128 -9.41 -21.60 22.27
N TYR A 129 -8.90 -20.55 22.92
CA TYR A 129 -8.96 -19.17 22.45
C TYR A 129 -7.58 -18.69 21.99
N PRO A 130 -7.48 -17.86 20.95
CA PRO A 130 -6.21 -17.29 20.49
C PRO A 130 -5.51 -16.46 21.57
N THR A 131 -4.17 -16.53 21.58
CA THR A 131 -3.34 -15.70 22.45
C THR A 131 -3.43 -14.23 22.00
N ALA A 132 -3.22 -13.29 22.92
CA ALA A 132 -3.13 -11.86 22.60
C ALA A 132 -2.11 -11.54 21.50
N LEU A 133 -0.99 -12.28 21.43
CA LEU A 133 0.01 -12.13 20.37
C LEU A 133 -0.53 -12.56 18.99
N ALA A 134 -1.36 -13.61 18.94
CA ALA A 134 -2.01 -14.05 17.70
C ALA A 134 -3.02 -13.01 17.22
N ALA A 135 -3.80 -12.44 18.14
CA ALA A 135 -4.75 -11.36 17.84
C ALA A 135 -4.05 -10.06 17.40
N PHE A 136 -2.94 -9.72 18.05
CA PHE A 136 -2.07 -8.61 17.66
C PHE A 136 -1.53 -8.84 16.24
N SER A 137 -0.99 -10.02 15.97
CA SER A 137 -0.46 -10.39 14.65
C SER A 137 -1.51 -10.38 13.54
N ALA A 138 -2.71 -10.88 13.82
CA ALA A 138 -3.86 -10.79 12.93
C ALA A 138 -4.22 -9.33 12.63
N GLY A 139 -4.21 -8.49 13.65
CA GLY A 139 -4.50 -7.06 13.54
C GLY A 139 -3.49 -6.33 12.67
N VAL A 140 -2.18 -6.58 12.85
CA VAL A 140 -1.12 -6.01 12.01
C VAL A 140 -1.31 -6.42 10.55
N SER A 141 -1.65 -7.68 10.29
CA SER A 141 -1.90 -8.18 8.93
C SER A 141 -3.08 -7.45 8.28
N LEU A 142 -4.14 -7.23 9.06
CA LEU A 142 -5.36 -6.51 8.67
C LEU A 142 -5.27 -5.02 8.99
N CYS A 143 -4.09 -4.42 9.08
CA CYS A 143 -3.94 -2.95 9.10
C CYS A 143 -3.47 -2.41 7.75
N SER A 144 -2.80 -3.22 6.92
CA SER A 144 -2.30 -2.77 5.62
C SER A 144 -3.43 -2.41 4.65
N THR A 145 -3.22 -1.37 3.87
CA THR A 145 -4.16 -0.82 2.88
C THR A 145 -3.54 -0.92 1.49
N SER A 146 -4.28 -1.44 0.49
CA SER A 146 -3.76 -1.62 -0.86
C SER A 146 -3.65 -0.29 -1.61
N LEU A 147 -2.44 0.28 -1.62
CA LEU A 147 -2.12 1.46 -2.41
C LEU A 147 -2.45 1.25 -3.90
N GLY A 148 -1.98 0.15 -4.51
CA GLY A 148 -2.15 -0.10 -5.95
C GLY A 148 -3.61 -0.09 -6.42
N SER A 149 -4.49 -0.84 -5.74
CA SER A 149 -5.93 -0.85 -6.10
C SER A 149 -6.60 0.51 -5.88
N THR A 150 -6.22 1.20 -4.81
CA THR A 150 -6.76 2.51 -4.46
C THR A 150 -6.40 3.56 -5.52
N PHE A 151 -5.16 3.54 -6.00
CA PHE A 151 -4.70 4.45 -7.04
C PHE A 151 -5.40 4.23 -8.37
N ILE A 152 -5.64 2.97 -8.79
CA ILE A 152 -6.36 2.65 -10.03
C ILE A 152 -7.78 3.23 -9.99
N ILE A 153 -8.50 3.02 -8.89
CA ILE A 153 -9.87 3.53 -8.74
C ILE A 153 -9.89 5.06 -8.74
N LEU A 154 -8.94 5.67 -8.03
CA LEU A 154 -8.83 7.11 -7.96
C LEU A 154 -8.38 7.73 -9.31
N ALA A 155 -7.57 7.01 -10.10
CA ALA A 155 -7.17 7.37 -11.46
C ALA A 155 -8.38 7.45 -12.37
N SER A 156 -9.21 6.40 -12.33
CA SER A 156 -10.42 6.30 -13.16
C SER A 156 -11.40 7.45 -12.94
N ALA A 157 -11.33 8.08 -11.76
CA ALA A 157 -12.17 9.19 -11.35
C ALA A 157 -11.53 10.58 -11.58
N ASN A 158 -10.29 10.66 -12.05
CA ASN A 158 -9.46 11.88 -12.04
C ASN A 158 -9.32 12.53 -10.65
N LEU A 159 -9.44 11.76 -9.56
CA LEU A 159 -9.40 12.29 -8.20
C LEU A 159 -7.98 12.24 -7.58
N GLN A 160 -6.97 11.71 -8.29
CA GLN A 160 -5.62 11.51 -7.76
C GLN A 160 -4.94 12.80 -7.30
N LYS A 161 -5.11 13.88 -8.06
CA LYS A 161 -4.51 15.20 -7.76
C LYS A 161 -5.35 16.04 -6.78
N THR A 162 -6.46 15.51 -6.28
CA THR A 162 -7.33 16.23 -5.34
C THR A 162 -6.83 16.08 -3.89
N PRO A 163 -7.18 16.99 -2.96
CA PRO A 163 -6.84 16.85 -1.55
C PRO A 163 -7.34 15.54 -0.93
N THR A 164 -8.51 15.05 -1.36
CA THR A 164 -9.05 13.75 -0.94
C THR A 164 -8.19 12.60 -1.46
N GLY A 165 -7.72 12.70 -2.70
CA GLY A 165 -6.80 11.73 -3.29
C GLY A 165 -5.44 11.68 -2.60
N THR A 166 -4.85 12.84 -2.29
CA THR A 166 -3.59 12.93 -1.54
C THR A 166 -3.74 12.42 -0.10
N LEU A 167 -4.87 12.69 0.55
CA LEU A 167 -5.17 12.15 1.89
C LEU A 167 -5.23 10.63 1.85
N ILE A 168 -5.95 10.06 0.88
CA ILE A 168 -6.07 8.61 0.70
C ILE A 168 -4.68 7.99 0.43
N ALA A 169 -3.94 8.54 -0.52
CA ALA A 169 -2.59 8.05 -0.84
C ALA A 169 -1.66 8.14 0.38
N GLY A 170 -1.63 9.28 1.07
CA GLY A 170 -0.77 9.50 2.22
C GLY A 170 -1.13 8.61 3.42
N ALA A 171 -2.42 8.39 3.69
CA ALA A 171 -2.85 7.52 4.79
C ALA A 171 -2.51 6.05 4.50
N ALA A 172 -2.77 5.56 3.28
CA ALA A 172 -2.39 4.20 2.88
C ALA A 172 -0.88 3.96 2.96
N MET A 173 -0.07 4.97 2.63
CA MET A 173 1.38 4.89 2.77
C MET A 173 1.85 4.79 4.22
N ILE A 174 1.29 5.62 5.11
CA ILE A 174 1.63 5.56 6.54
C ILE A 174 1.23 4.20 7.12
N ASP A 175 0.06 3.66 6.74
CA ASP A 175 -0.39 2.32 7.12
C ASP A 175 0.65 1.26 6.74
N ASP A 176 1.08 1.22 5.48
CA ASP A 176 2.06 0.22 5.01
C ASP A 176 3.43 0.39 5.70
N MET A 177 3.89 1.63 5.92
CA MET A 177 5.13 1.91 6.64
C MET A 177 5.09 1.41 8.08
N VAL A 178 4.01 1.69 8.81
CA VAL A 178 3.85 1.26 10.20
C VAL A 178 3.70 -0.26 10.27
N VAL A 179 2.92 -0.87 9.39
CA VAL A 179 2.73 -2.32 9.34
C VAL A 179 4.06 -3.06 9.17
N LEU A 180 4.95 -2.59 8.28
CA LEU A 180 6.27 -3.19 8.09
C LEU A 180 7.14 -3.16 9.35
N VAL A 181 7.06 -2.08 10.14
CA VAL A 181 7.73 -2.00 11.43
C VAL A 181 7.11 -2.97 12.43
N MET A 182 5.78 -3.04 12.47
CA MET A 182 5.03 -3.91 13.37
C MET A 182 5.30 -5.39 13.09
N VAL A 183 5.48 -5.81 11.83
CA VAL A 183 5.90 -7.18 11.48
C VAL A 183 7.20 -7.56 12.19
N LYS A 184 8.20 -6.68 12.20
CA LYS A 184 9.48 -6.97 12.87
C LYS A 184 9.33 -7.08 14.38
N ILE A 185 8.40 -6.31 14.97
CA ILE A 185 8.04 -6.43 16.39
C ILE A 185 7.34 -7.76 16.67
N VAL A 186 6.34 -8.13 15.84
CA VAL A 186 5.60 -9.41 15.93
C VAL A 186 6.57 -10.60 15.89
N THR A 187 7.49 -10.61 14.92
CA THR A 187 8.46 -11.69 14.75
C THR A 187 9.48 -11.76 15.88
N ALA A 188 9.93 -10.61 16.41
CA ALA A 188 10.81 -10.56 17.57
C ALA A 188 10.13 -11.15 18.83
N LEU A 189 8.85 -10.81 19.03
CA LEU A 189 8.03 -11.36 20.12
C LEU A 189 7.74 -12.85 19.95
N GLY A 190 7.44 -13.31 18.74
CA GLY A 190 7.20 -14.73 18.42
C GLY A 190 8.40 -15.62 18.71
N ARG A 191 9.62 -15.12 18.49
CA ARG A 191 10.86 -15.83 18.81
C ARG A 191 11.22 -15.83 20.30
N GLY A 192 10.32 -15.38 21.18
CA GLY A 192 10.51 -15.38 22.63
C GLY A 192 11.61 -14.41 23.10
N GLN A 193 11.91 -13.36 22.34
CA GLN A 193 12.91 -12.38 22.78
C GLN A 193 12.37 -11.56 23.95
N SER A 194 13.08 -11.58 25.07
CA SER A 194 12.75 -10.81 26.28
C SER A 194 13.43 -9.45 26.36
N ASN A 195 14.47 -9.20 25.53
CA ASN A 195 15.24 -7.96 25.58
C ASN A 195 14.49 -6.81 24.89
N PRO A 196 14.04 -5.76 25.62
CA PRO A 196 13.25 -4.67 25.04
C PRO A 196 13.96 -3.95 23.90
N TRP A 197 15.28 -3.81 23.99
CA TRP A 197 16.09 -3.18 22.94
C TRP A 197 16.01 -3.94 21.61
N LYS A 198 16.02 -5.28 21.63
CA LYS A 198 15.96 -6.07 20.40
C LYS A 198 14.60 -5.97 19.71
N ILE A 199 13.53 -5.80 20.49
CA ILE A 199 12.16 -5.57 19.99
C ILE A 199 12.03 -4.14 19.43
N ALA A 200 12.61 -3.15 20.09
CA ALA A 200 12.53 -1.74 19.67
C ALA A 200 13.46 -1.40 18.50
N ARG A 201 14.56 -2.14 18.33
CA ARG A 201 15.60 -1.87 17.33
C ARG A 201 15.06 -1.65 15.90
N PRO A 202 14.17 -2.49 15.35
CA PRO A 202 13.63 -2.28 14.00
C PRO A 202 12.80 -0.99 13.86
N ALA A 203 12.07 -0.60 14.91
CA ALA A 203 11.29 0.62 14.93
C ALA A 203 12.18 1.86 14.97
N VAL A 204 13.20 1.85 15.83
CA VAL A 204 14.19 2.93 15.93
C VAL A 204 14.99 3.06 14.63
N SER A 205 15.40 1.94 14.04
CA SER A 205 16.10 1.91 12.75
C SER A 205 15.26 2.53 11.63
N SER A 206 13.97 2.19 11.56
CA SER A 206 13.06 2.73 10.54
C SER A 206 12.82 4.24 10.72
N LEU A 207 12.70 4.72 11.97
CA LEU A 207 12.59 6.16 12.25
C LEU A 207 13.88 6.91 11.89
N CYS A 208 15.03 6.31 12.20
CA CYS A 208 16.34 6.83 11.84
C CYS A 208 16.51 6.93 10.31
N LEU A 209 16.01 5.96 9.55
CA LEU A 209 16.01 6.02 8.09
C LEU A 209 15.17 7.19 7.55
N ILE A 210 13.99 7.46 8.11
CA ILE A 210 13.15 8.58 7.67
C ILE A 210 13.87 9.91 7.93
N ILE A 211 14.35 10.12 9.15
CA ILE A 211 15.05 11.35 9.55
C ILE A 211 16.35 11.48 8.75
N GLY A 212 17.14 10.41 8.69
CA GLY A 212 18.40 10.34 7.97
C GLY A 212 18.25 10.62 6.48
N THR A 213 17.20 10.10 5.84
CA THR A 213 16.93 10.36 4.42
C THR A 213 16.53 11.82 4.18
N PHE A 214 15.72 12.42 5.06
CA PHE A 214 15.38 13.84 4.96
C PHE A 214 16.61 14.74 5.13
N LEU A 215 17.48 14.41 6.09
CA LEU A 215 18.74 15.11 6.33
C LEU A 215 19.72 14.93 5.16
N LEU A 216 19.86 13.71 4.64
CA LEU A 216 20.68 13.37 3.49
C LEU A 216 20.22 14.10 2.23
N THR A 217 18.92 14.28 2.06
CA THR A 217 18.35 15.03 0.93
C THR A 217 18.79 16.50 0.96
N GLN A 218 18.78 17.13 2.14
CA GLN A 218 19.24 18.51 2.30
C GLN A 218 20.76 18.66 2.21
N ILE A 219 21.51 17.71 2.78
CA ILE A 219 22.97 17.82 2.94
C ILE A 219 23.74 17.30 1.72
N LEU A 220 23.27 16.23 1.07
CA LEU A 220 24.01 15.57 -0.01
C LEU A 220 23.43 15.90 -1.39
N ILE A 221 22.11 15.79 -1.55
CA ILE A 221 21.48 15.84 -2.88
C ILE A 221 21.35 17.28 -3.39
N GLN A 222 20.96 18.23 -2.54
CA GLN A 222 20.90 19.64 -2.95
C GLN A 222 22.24 20.24 -3.43
N PRO A 223 23.38 20.03 -2.74
CA PRO A 223 24.66 20.51 -3.25
C PRO A 223 25.18 19.67 -4.41
N MET A 224 24.95 18.35 -4.44
CA MET A 224 25.31 17.53 -5.61
C MET A 224 24.56 17.98 -6.86
N ASP A 225 23.26 18.22 -6.80
CA ASP A 225 22.50 18.67 -7.97
C ASP A 225 22.93 20.06 -8.43
N LYS A 226 23.27 20.96 -7.50
CA LYS A 226 23.82 22.28 -7.82
C LYS A 226 25.21 22.19 -8.43
N ALA A 227 26.09 21.36 -7.86
CA ALA A 227 27.44 21.13 -8.36
C ALA A 227 27.44 20.41 -9.71
N PHE A 228 26.56 19.43 -9.90
CA PHE A 228 26.40 18.70 -11.16
C PHE A 228 25.86 19.62 -12.26
N ARG A 229 24.86 20.47 -11.96
CA ARG A 229 24.40 21.51 -12.88
C ARG A 229 25.51 22.52 -13.19
N ALA A 230 26.34 22.90 -12.22
CA ALA A 230 27.47 23.81 -12.42
C ALA A 230 28.59 23.19 -13.27
N ILE A 231 28.92 21.91 -13.08
CA ILE A 231 29.95 21.19 -13.86
C ILE A 231 29.51 21.02 -15.31
N PHE A 232 28.26 20.59 -15.54
CA PHE A 232 27.72 20.46 -16.90
C PHE A 232 27.48 21.80 -17.59
N ALA A 233 27.16 22.87 -16.84
CA ALA A 233 27.13 24.23 -17.38
C ALA A 233 28.53 24.73 -17.77
N SER A 234 29.55 24.43 -16.95
CA SER A 234 30.94 24.81 -17.20
C SER A 234 31.54 24.13 -18.45
N GLN A 235 31.22 22.85 -18.67
CA GLN A 235 31.75 22.08 -19.80
C GLN A 235 31.24 22.54 -21.18
N LYS A 236 30.21 23.39 -21.24
CA LYS A 236 29.65 23.91 -22.50
C LYS A 236 30.10 25.33 -22.87
N VAL A 237 30.91 25.99 -22.03
CA VAL A 237 31.40 27.37 -22.28
C VAL A 237 32.50 27.42 -23.37
N ASP A 238 33.05 26.28 -23.81
CA ASP A 238 34.09 26.23 -24.85
C ASP A 238 33.58 26.06 -26.30
N GLN A 239 32.26 26.01 -26.56
CA GLN A 239 31.73 26.10 -27.92
C GLN A 239 31.17 27.49 -28.21
N GLY A 240 32.10 28.41 -28.46
CA GLY A 240 31.79 29.69 -29.08
C GLY A 240 31.24 29.49 -30.50
N THR A 241 30.25 30.32 -30.83
CA THR A 241 29.65 30.55 -32.17
C THR A 241 28.56 29.56 -32.59
N PHE A 242 27.31 29.85 -32.22
CA PHE A 242 26.20 30.10 -33.16
C PHE A 242 24.98 30.61 -32.38
N GLY A 243 24.29 31.60 -32.94
CA GLY A 243 23.12 32.24 -32.35
C GLY A 243 21.87 31.35 -32.29
N GLU A 244 20.84 31.94 -31.70
CA GLU A 244 19.48 31.43 -31.43
C GLU A 244 19.31 30.57 -30.16
N ASP A 245 18.82 31.26 -29.11
CA ASP A 245 17.81 30.86 -28.12
C ASP A 245 17.56 29.35 -27.91
N TYR A 246 18.61 28.62 -27.51
CA TYR A 246 18.51 27.21 -27.13
C TYR A 246 18.35 27.09 -25.61
N ASP A 247 17.13 26.76 -25.17
CA ASP A 247 16.77 26.45 -23.79
C ASP A 247 17.77 25.46 -23.15
N ILE A 248 18.62 25.99 -22.27
CA ILE A 248 19.65 25.27 -21.52
C ILE A 248 19.03 24.19 -20.60
N ASP A 249 17.72 24.26 -20.33
CA ASP A 249 17.00 23.35 -19.45
C ASP A 249 16.52 22.04 -20.14
N LYS A 250 16.80 21.88 -21.44
CA LYS A 250 16.30 20.77 -22.27
C LYS A 250 17.25 19.56 -22.38
N SER A 251 18.45 19.61 -21.80
CA SER A 251 19.51 18.61 -22.09
C SER A 251 20.20 18.01 -20.86
N ILE A 252 19.48 17.73 -19.77
CA ILE A 252 19.87 16.55 -18.98
C ILE A 252 19.34 15.34 -19.75
N SER A 253 20.25 14.57 -20.34
CA SER A 253 19.91 13.38 -21.13
C SER A 253 18.93 12.52 -20.34
N ARG A 254 17.84 12.08 -20.99
CA ARG A 254 16.80 11.23 -20.37
C ARG A 254 17.41 10.02 -19.64
N HIS A 255 18.51 9.48 -20.18
CA HIS A 255 19.26 8.38 -19.59
C HIS A 255 19.96 8.75 -18.27
N THR A 256 20.48 9.97 -18.14
CA THR A 256 21.15 10.42 -16.91
C THR A 256 20.17 10.52 -15.74
N GLY A 257 18.96 11.02 -15.99
CA GLY A 257 17.89 11.08 -14.98
C GLY A 257 17.45 9.68 -14.51
N PHE A 258 17.30 8.74 -15.45
CA PHE A 258 17.01 7.33 -15.14
C PHE A 258 18.11 6.70 -14.27
N VAL A 259 19.38 6.86 -14.65
CA VAL A 259 20.51 6.32 -13.89
C VAL A 259 20.56 6.92 -12.48
N LEU A 260 20.36 8.23 -12.33
CA LEU A 260 20.39 8.90 -11.03
C LEU A 260 19.25 8.45 -10.11
N SER A 261 18.04 8.30 -10.65
CA SER A 261 16.89 7.81 -9.89
C SER A 261 17.10 6.37 -9.41
N THR A 262 17.63 5.51 -10.29
CA THR A 262 17.93 4.10 -9.99
C THR A 262 19.06 3.99 -8.96
N LEU A 263 20.09 4.81 -9.09
CA LEU A 263 21.21 4.86 -8.14
C LEU A 263 20.75 5.35 -6.75
N THR A 264 19.83 6.32 -6.70
CA THR A 264 19.23 6.79 -5.43
C THR A 264 18.46 5.65 -4.75
N LEU A 265 17.68 4.89 -5.52
CA LEU A 265 16.98 3.70 -5.02
C LEU A 265 17.97 2.66 -4.46
N ILE A 266 18.99 2.29 -5.22
CA ILE A 266 19.99 1.29 -4.81
C ILE A 266 20.72 1.74 -3.53
N ILE A 267 21.16 3.00 -3.45
CA ILE A 267 21.88 3.52 -2.27
C ILE A 267 20.98 3.46 -1.03
N LEU A 268 19.75 3.97 -1.10
CA LEU A 268 18.85 3.99 0.06
C LEU A 268 18.40 2.59 0.48
N VAL A 269 18.19 1.68 -0.46
CA VAL A 269 17.91 0.26 -0.17
C VAL A 269 19.11 -0.40 0.51
N THR A 270 20.32 -0.16 0.03
CA THR A 270 21.56 -0.71 0.62
C THR A 270 21.79 -0.19 2.04
N ILE A 271 21.60 1.12 2.26
CA ILE A 271 21.69 1.73 3.59
C ILE A 271 20.66 1.10 4.53
N ALA A 272 19.42 0.93 4.08
CA ALA A 272 18.38 0.31 4.90
C ALA A 272 18.72 -1.15 5.26
N ALA A 273 19.24 -1.92 4.32
CA ALA A 273 19.68 -3.29 4.57
C ALA A 273 20.84 -3.34 5.59
N SER A 274 21.77 -2.39 5.55
CA SER A 274 22.91 -2.32 6.50
C SER A 274 22.50 -1.89 7.91
N VAL A 275 21.47 -1.05 8.05
CA VAL A 275 20.99 -0.54 9.35
C VAL A 275 19.90 -1.44 9.95
N GLU A 276 19.64 -2.61 9.36
CA GLU A 276 18.51 -3.50 9.72
C GLU A 276 17.15 -2.77 9.72
N GLY A 277 17.00 -1.78 8.84
CA GLY A 277 15.76 -1.05 8.64
C GLY A 277 14.86 -1.69 7.60
N SER A 278 13.70 -1.09 7.36
CA SER A 278 12.78 -1.57 6.33
C SER A 278 13.27 -1.18 4.92
N VAL A 279 13.62 -2.18 4.12
CA VAL A 279 14.00 -2.01 2.69
C VAL A 279 12.88 -1.38 1.87
N LEU A 280 11.63 -1.73 2.15
CA LEU A 280 10.47 -1.20 1.43
C LEU A 280 10.20 0.26 1.82
N LEU A 281 10.42 0.61 3.09
CA LEU A 281 10.37 2.00 3.54
C LEU A 281 11.42 2.87 2.83
N SER A 282 12.65 2.38 2.67
CA SER A 282 13.69 3.15 1.99
C SER A 282 13.46 3.25 0.49
N ALA A 283 12.86 2.25 -0.15
CA ALA A 283 12.42 2.33 -1.54
C ALA A 283 11.36 3.44 -1.72
N PHE A 284 10.40 3.53 -0.81
CA PHE A 284 9.42 4.61 -0.80
C PHE A 284 10.08 5.99 -0.64
N LEU A 285 10.94 6.13 0.36
CA LEU A 285 11.68 7.36 0.62
C LEU A 285 12.54 7.75 -0.58
N ALA A 286 13.17 6.79 -1.27
CA ALA A 286 13.94 7.05 -2.49
C ALA A 286 13.07 7.68 -3.59
N GLY A 287 11.85 7.19 -3.80
CA GLY A 287 10.91 7.77 -4.76
C GLY A 287 10.53 9.19 -4.37
N ALA A 288 10.22 9.43 -3.09
CA ALA A 288 9.88 10.75 -2.58
C ALA A 288 11.05 11.75 -2.70
N VAL A 289 12.28 11.28 -2.49
CA VAL A 289 13.50 12.07 -2.66
C VAL A 289 13.71 12.45 -4.12
N VAL A 290 13.65 11.47 -5.04
CA VAL A 290 13.78 11.72 -6.50
C VAL A 290 12.72 12.71 -6.98
N ARG A 291 11.49 12.60 -6.45
CA ARG A 291 10.41 13.53 -6.73
C ARG A 291 10.70 14.95 -6.23
N TYR A 292 11.26 15.06 -5.03
CA TYR A 292 11.57 16.35 -4.40
C TYR A 292 12.77 17.06 -5.05
N THR A 293 13.80 16.32 -5.44
CA THR A 293 15.07 16.86 -5.96
C THR A 293 14.95 17.32 -7.40
N TRP A 294 13.96 16.80 -8.13
CA TRP A 294 13.63 17.21 -9.49
C TRP A 294 12.29 17.97 -9.57
N PRO A 295 12.18 19.17 -8.97
CA PRO A 295 10.97 19.97 -9.10
C PRO A 295 10.81 20.44 -10.56
N SER A 296 9.59 20.32 -11.10
CA SER A 296 9.23 20.88 -12.40
C SER A 296 9.48 22.39 -12.40
N GLY A 297 10.45 22.85 -13.19
CA GLY A 297 10.65 24.27 -13.45
C GLY A 297 9.57 24.84 -14.37
N GLY A 298 9.07 26.03 -14.02
CA GLY A 298 8.58 27.06 -14.96
C GLY A 298 7.31 26.80 -15.79
N SER A 299 6.21 27.39 -15.31
CA SER A 299 4.99 27.95 -15.96
C SER A 299 4.40 27.49 -17.30
N ASN A 300 5.02 26.74 -18.21
CA ASN A 300 4.35 26.29 -19.45
C ASN A 300 4.99 25.00 -20.01
N MET A 301 4.83 23.88 -19.30
CA MET A 301 4.67 22.50 -19.82
C MET A 301 4.70 21.55 -18.61
N GLU A 302 3.51 21.14 -18.14
CA GLU A 302 3.27 20.27 -16.98
C GLU A 302 3.75 18.81 -17.16
N VAL A 303 5.06 18.58 -17.30
CA VAL A 303 5.57 17.24 -17.62
C VAL A 303 6.50 16.79 -16.49
N HIS A 304 5.95 15.97 -15.58
CA HIS A 304 6.65 15.35 -14.44
C HIS A 304 7.80 14.44 -14.94
N ARG A 305 8.98 15.00 -15.21
CA ARG A 305 10.13 14.28 -15.81
C ARG A 305 10.48 12.93 -15.13
N PRO A 306 10.59 12.81 -13.79
CA PRO A 306 10.94 11.53 -13.17
C PRO A 306 9.82 10.49 -13.23
N THR A 307 8.56 10.90 -13.09
CA THR A 307 7.40 10.00 -13.20
C THR A 307 7.29 9.44 -14.62
N ILE A 308 7.49 10.28 -15.64
CA ILE A 308 7.41 9.84 -17.04
C ILE A 308 8.56 8.90 -17.41
N MET A 309 9.78 9.14 -16.88
CA MET A 309 10.88 8.18 -17.06
C MET A 309 10.56 6.83 -16.41
N PHE A 310 9.93 6.84 -15.24
CA PHE A 310 9.47 5.61 -14.61
C PHE A 310 8.39 4.91 -15.45
N GLU A 311 7.44 5.66 -16.00
CA GLU A 311 6.40 5.14 -16.90
C GLU A 311 6.97 4.57 -18.20
N GLU A 312 8.06 5.13 -18.74
CA GLU A 312 8.65 4.69 -20.00
C GLU A 312 9.53 3.43 -19.82
N TYR A 313 10.34 3.38 -18.76
CA TYR A 313 11.34 2.31 -18.58
C TYR A 313 10.93 1.21 -17.59
N TYR A 314 10.35 1.57 -16.44
CA TYR A 314 10.05 0.61 -15.36
C TYR A 314 8.66 0.02 -15.52
N LYS A 315 7.66 0.86 -15.80
CA LYS A 315 6.25 0.47 -15.78
C LYS A 315 5.88 -0.69 -16.70
N PRO A 316 6.38 -0.80 -17.96
CA PRO A 316 6.01 -1.94 -18.82
C PRO A 316 6.46 -3.28 -18.25
N ILE A 317 7.69 -3.35 -17.73
CA ILE A 317 8.25 -4.57 -17.14
C ILE A 317 7.57 -4.87 -15.80
N MET A 318 7.30 -3.82 -15.03
CA MET A 318 6.66 -3.92 -13.73
C MET A 318 5.22 -4.45 -13.86
N ASP A 319 4.41 -3.88 -14.76
CA ASP A 319 3.01 -4.25 -14.94
C ASP A 319 2.82 -5.64 -15.55
N HIS A 320 3.71 -6.08 -16.45
CA HIS A 320 3.53 -7.35 -17.16
C HIS A 320 4.27 -8.54 -16.55
N ILE A 321 5.32 -8.30 -15.77
CA ILE A 321 6.20 -9.37 -15.26
C ILE A 321 6.36 -9.25 -13.74
N LEU A 322 6.98 -8.17 -13.25
CA LEU A 322 7.46 -8.13 -11.86
C LEU A 322 6.32 -8.10 -10.82
N VAL A 323 5.30 -7.27 -11.05
CA VAL A 323 4.15 -7.14 -10.13
C VAL A 323 3.31 -8.41 -10.11
N PRO A 324 2.93 -8.98 -11.25
CA PRO A 324 2.25 -10.27 -11.21
C PRO A 324 3.08 -11.37 -10.56
N PHE A 325 4.39 -11.40 -10.79
CA PHE A 325 5.27 -12.35 -10.14
C PHE A 325 5.29 -12.15 -8.63
N PHE A 326 5.29 -10.91 -8.13
CA PHE A 326 5.14 -10.63 -6.71
C PHE A 326 3.88 -11.26 -6.14
N PHE A 327 2.73 -11.04 -6.77
CA PHE A 327 1.45 -11.53 -6.27
C PHE A 327 1.28 -13.04 -6.41
N VAL A 328 1.88 -13.67 -7.42
CA VAL A 328 1.96 -15.13 -7.52
C VAL A 328 2.94 -15.72 -6.50
N SER A 329 4.06 -15.05 -6.24
CA SER A 329 5.11 -15.52 -5.33
C SER A 329 4.71 -15.47 -3.86
N LEU A 330 3.63 -14.77 -3.53
CA LEU A 330 2.91 -14.93 -2.27
C LEU A 330 2.33 -16.34 -2.09
N LEU A 331 2.52 -17.25 -3.06
CA LEU A 331 2.05 -18.63 -3.03
C LEU A 331 3.09 -19.75 -3.39
N HIS A 332 4.39 -19.63 -3.06
CA HIS A 332 5.42 -20.69 -3.25
C HIS A 332 6.06 -21.38 -1.99
N LEU A 333 5.95 -22.72 -1.91
CA LEU A 333 6.33 -23.66 -0.82
C LEU A 333 7.83 -23.76 -0.57
N PRO A 334 8.35 -23.43 0.63
CA PRO A 334 9.74 -23.73 0.92
C PRO A 334 9.90 -25.26 1.05
N TYR A 335 10.67 -25.86 0.15
CA TYR A 335 11.27 -27.17 0.40
C TYR A 335 12.37 -27.00 1.44
N LYS A 336 12.16 -27.60 2.62
CA LYS A 336 13.09 -27.54 3.74
C LYS A 336 14.31 -28.43 3.45
N SER A 337 15.34 -27.90 2.80
CA SER A 337 16.67 -28.49 2.88
C SER A 337 17.34 -27.96 4.15
N ASP A 338 17.32 -28.79 5.19
CA ASP A 338 18.25 -28.65 6.30
C ASP A 338 19.68 -28.59 5.72
N LEU A 339 20.50 -27.67 6.25
CA LEU A 339 21.90 -27.41 5.91
C LEU A 339 22.10 -26.31 4.84
N ILE A 340 22.56 -25.14 5.34
CA ILE A 340 23.21 -24.00 4.65
C ILE A 340 22.33 -22.74 4.57
N SER A 341 22.60 -21.82 5.51
CA SER A 341 22.29 -20.37 5.54
C SER A 341 21.11 -19.91 6.43
N PRO A 342 21.39 -19.47 7.68
CA PRO A 342 20.36 -18.90 8.57
C PRO A 342 19.91 -17.46 8.22
N ASN A 343 20.48 -16.84 7.17
CA ASN A 343 20.25 -15.43 6.83
C ASN A 343 19.39 -15.20 5.58
N LEU A 344 19.01 -16.26 4.85
CA LEU A 344 18.05 -16.17 3.75
C LEU A 344 16.65 -16.53 4.27
N GLN A 345 16.15 -15.72 5.19
CA GLN A 345 14.76 -15.80 5.62
C GLN A 345 13.85 -15.21 4.54
N ALA A 346 12.76 -15.92 4.28
CA ALA A 346 11.53 -15.47 3.63
C ALA A 346 11.38 -15.80 2.12
N SER A 347 11.02 -17.06 1.84
CA SER A 347 9.87 -17.27 0.95
C SER A 347 8.60 -16.96 1.72
N ILE A 348 7.99 -15.82 1.37
CA ILE A 348 6.91 -15.14 2.09
C ILE A 348 5.54 -15.78 1.84
N GLY A 349 5.50 -16.81 1.01
CA GLY A 349 4.28 -17.12 0.30
C GLY A 349 3.80 -18.54 0.38
N PHE A 350 3.88 -19.30 1.47
CA PHE A 350 3.29 -20.64 1.35
C PHE A 350 2.86 -21.33 2.60
N SER A 351 1.60 -21.09 2.92
CA SER A 351 0.87 -22.01 3.77
C SER A 351 -0.63 -21.76 3.68
N ILE A 352 -1.19 -21.44 2.49
CA ILE A 352 -2.66 -21.40 2.35
C ILE A 352 -3.11 -22.79 1.86
N PRO A 353 -3.40 -23.77 2.74
CA PRO A 353 -4.02 -25.02 2.34
C PRO A 353 -5.44 -24.71 1.88
N VAL A 354 -5.61 -24.49 0.57
CA VAL A 354 -6.91 -24.17 -0.04
C VAL A 354 -7.95 -25.24 0.26
N SER A 355 -7.54 -26.51 0.38
CA SER A 355 -8.40 -27.62 0.77
C SER A 355 -9.02 -27.44 2.16
N GLU A 356 -8.29 -26.85 3.09
CA GLU A 356 -8.75 -26.61 4.46
C GLU A 356 -9.45 -25.26 4.60
N MET A 357 -9.14 -24.30 3.72
CA MET A 357 -9.75 -22.98 3.71
C MET A 357 -11.28 -23.04 3.58
N PHE A 358 -11.82 -24.04 2.87
CA PHE A 358 -13.27 -24.21 2.68
C PHE A 358 -13.97 -25.00 3.80
N ALA A 359 -13.29 -25.31 4.90
CA ALA A 359 -13.96 -25.88 6.06
C ALA A 359 -15.01 -24.89 6.61
N SER A 360 -16.25 -25.35 6.80
CA SER A 360 -17.38 -24.50 7.19
C SER A 360 -17.13 -23.66 8.44
N SER A 361 -16.42 -24.22 9.44
CA SER A 361 -15.99 -23.51 10.65
C SER A 361 -15.04 -22.34 10.35
N ILE A 362 -14.09 -22.52 9.43
CA ILE A 362 -13.10 -21.51 9.06
C ILE A 362 -13.74 -20.42 8.22
N VAL A 363 -14.58 -20.80 7.25
CA VAL A 363 -15.29 -19.87 6.37
C VAL A 363 -16.18 -18.91 7.18
N TRP A 364 -17.00 -19.43 8.10
CA TRP A 364 -17.89 -18.56 8.89
C TRP A 364 -17.12 -17.60 9.80
N LYS A 365 -16.04 -18.07 10.44
CA LYS A 365 -15.14 -17.24 11.25
C LYS A 365 -14.47 -16.17 10.39
N GLY A 366 -13.92 -16.57 9.24
CA GLY A 366 -13.30 -15.68 8.25
C GLY A 366 -14.25 -14.58 7.78
N ILE A 367 -15.47 -14.93 7.39
CA ILE A 367 -16.50 -13.95 6.98
C ILE A 367 -16.85 -13.01 8.12
N SER A 368 -17.10 -13.53 9.33
CA SER A 368 -17.44 -12.70 10.49
C SER A 368 -16.32 -11.70 10.82
N TYR A 369 -15.08 -12.16 10.74
CA TYR A 369 -13.90 -11.34 10.99
C TYR A 369 -13.68 -10.31 9.87
N ALA A 370 -13.94 -10.69 8.61
CA ALA A 370 -13.91 -9.78 7.47
C ALA A 370 -14.91 -8.63 7.63
N ILE A 371 -16.15 -8.90 8.03
CA ILE A 371 -17.19 -7.88 8.24
C ILE A 371 -16.77 -6.90 9.32
N LEU A 372 -16.23 -7.40 10.43
CA LEU A 372 -15.73 -6.57 11.52
C LEU A 372 -14.56 -5.69 11.05
N MET A 373 -13.62 -6.23 10.27
CA MET A 373 -12.50 -5.48 9.72
C MET A 373 -12.90 -4.45 8.66
N PHE A 374 -13.92 -4.79 7.87
CA PHE A 374 -14.53 -3.90 6.91
C PHE A 374 -15.11 -2.66 7.62
N LEU A 375 -15.89 -2.87 8.70
CA LEU A 375 -16.44 -1.77 9.51
C LEU A 375 -15.33 -0.94 10.16
N ALA A 376 -14.29 -1.62 10.66
CA ALA A 376 -13.15 -0.97 11.28
C ALA A 376 -12.46 0.03 10.32
N LYS A 377 -12.16 -0.38 9.08
CA LYS A 377 -11.54 0.50 8.08
C LYS A 377 -12.51 1.53 7.51
N ALA A 378 -13.79 1.19 7.36
CA ALA A 378 -14.80 2.17 6.94
C ALA A 378 -14.88 3.37 7.90
N SER A 379 -14.55 3.18 9.19
CA SER A 379 -14.49 4.25 10.19
C SER A 379 -13.45 5.34 9.90
N VAL A 380 -12.46 5.10 9.03
CA VAL A 380 -11.49 6.13 8.62
C VAL A 380 -12.19 7.31 7.93
N GLY A 381 -13.28 7.06 7.19
CA GLY A 381 -14.09 8.12 6.60
C GLY A 381 -14.73 9.06 7.63
N LEU A 382 -14.91 8.61 8.87
CA LEU A 382 -15.46 9.41 9.97
C LEU A 382 -14.52 10.55 10.40
N VAL A 383 -13.21 10.40 10.17
CA VAL A 383 -12.20 11.44 10.45
C VAL A 383 -12.50 12.73 9.68
N LEU A 384 -12.99 12.62 8.44
CA LEU A 384 -13.38 13.79 7.63
C LEU A 384 -14.60 14.51 8.20
N TYR A 385 -15.54 13.78 8.82
CA TYR A 385 -16.68 14.40 9.51
C TYR A 385 -16.25 15.11 10.78
N PHE A 386 -15.32 14.53 11.55
CA PHE A 386 -14.78 15.17 12.75
C PHE A 386 -14.05 16.47 12.40
N ASP A 387 -13.27 16.49 11.34
CA ASP A 387 -12.59 17.70 10.86
C ASP A 387 -13.58 18.78 10.38
N TYR A 388 -14.59 18.39 9.61
CA TYR A 388 -15.67 19.29 9.20
C TYR A 388 -16.38 19.91 10.41
N PHE A 389 -16.72 19.09 11.41
CA PHE A 389 -17.40 19.56 12.61
C PHE A 389 -16.50 20.45 13.48
N ALA A 390 -15.22 20.08 13.66
CA ALA A 390 -14.25 20.88 14.40
C ALA A 390 -14.01 22.25 13.74
N THR A 391 -14.00 22.30 12.41
CA THR A 391 -13.88 23.56 11.66
C THR A 391 -15.14 24.42 11.79
N LYS A 392 -16.32 23.79 11.77
CA LYS A 392 -17.61 24.47 12.01
C LYS A 392 -17.71 25.01 13.43
N LEU A 393 -17.15 24.31 14.42
CA LEU A 393 -17.15 24.71 15.83
C LEU A 393 -16.14 25.83 16.12
N LYS A 394 -15.04 25.91 15.34
CA LYS A 394 -14.03 26.97 15.44
C LYS A 394 -14.38 28.23 14.66
N ALA A 395 -15.40 28.22 13.81
CA ALA A 395 -15.90 29.43 13.17
C ALA A 395 -16.55 30.31 14.25
N PRO A 396 -16.03 31.51 14.54
CA PRO A 396 -16.67 32.40 15.49
C PRO A 396 -18.07 32.77 14.98
N GLN A 397 -19.07 32.64 15.83
CA GLN A 397 -20.36 33.30 15.63
C GLN A 397 -20.12 34.81 15.70
N THR A 398 -19.86 35.47 14.57
CA THR A 398 -20.12 36.90 14.46
C THR A 398 -21.64 37.05 14.32
N THR A 399 -22.34 36.94 15.45
CA THR A 399 -23.75 37.29 15.54
C THR A 399 -23.85 38.78 15.81
N THR A 400 -24.44 39.42 14.81
CA THR A 400 -24.90 40.78 14.70
C THR A 400 -25.68 41.23 15.94
N SER A 401 -25.33 42.38 16.50
CA SER A 401 -26.20 43.21 17.33
C SER A 401 -26.39 44.56 16.64
N SER A 402 -27.62 44.82 16.16
CA SER A 402 -28.44 46.06 16.30
C SER A 402 -27.68 47.41 16.47
N ASP A 403 -27.89 48.48 15.71
CA ASP A 403 -29.14 49.13 15.26
C ASP A 403 -28.92 50.16 14.11
N THR A 404 -30.04 50.55 13.51
CA THR A 404 -30.39 51.55 12.46
C THR A 404 -29.87 52.99 12.66
N GLU A 405 -29.44 53.69 11.58
CA GLU A 405 -29.98 54.99 11.09
C GLU A 405 -29.08 55.72 10.03
N GLU A 406 -29.75 56.11 8.93
CA GLU A 406 -29.62 57.30 8.06
C GLU A 406 -28.39 57.59 7.14
N THR A 407 -28.72 58.06 5.92
CA THR A 407 -27.90 58.45 4.73
C THR A 407 -27.70 60.01 4.71
N PRO A 408 -27.07 60.73 3.74
CA PRO A 408 -26.25 60.39 2.54
C PRO A 408 -25.01 61.30 2.23
N GLN A 409 -24.25 60.92 1.16
CA GLN A 409 -23.37 61.71 0.25
C GLN A 409 -22.06 62.39 0.76
N ASN A 410 -20.89 62.00 0.19
CA ASN A 410 -20.07 62.86 -0.71
C ASN A 410 -18.79 62.17 -1.27
N ASP A 411 -18.57 62.40 -2.56
CA ASP A 411 -17.33 62.60 -3.37
C ASP A 411 -15.97 61.97 -2.99
N GLY A 412 -15.41 61.22 -3.95
CA GLY A 412 -14.04 61.47 -4.43
C GLY A 412 -12.89 60.52 -4.01
N ALA A 413 -12.27 59.92 -5.04
CA ALA A 413 -10.88 59.44 -5.15
C ALA A 413 -10.50 58.03 -4.63
N ALA A 414 -9.53 57.48 -5.36
CA ALA A 414 -9.02 56.11 -5.39
C ALA A 414 -8.69 55.48 -4.04
N ASP A 415 -9.02 54.18 -3.90
CA ASP A 415 -8.15 53.19 -3.26
C ASP A 415 -8.56 51.77 -3.67
N GLU A 416 -7.54 50.94 -3.93
CA GLU A 416 -7.64 49.52 -4.20
C GLU A 416 -8.35 48.80 -3.05
N ASN A 417 -9.41 48.02 -3.32
CA ASN A 417 -9.87 47.03 -2.36
C ASN A 417 -10.42 45.77 -3.02
N PHE A 418 -9.59 44.73 -2.86
CA PHE A 418 -9.82 43.30 -2.95
C PHE A 418 -11.26 42.89 -2.59
N SER A 419 -12.07 42.54 -3.60
CA SER A 419 -13.36 41.89 -3.36
C SER A 419 -13.13 40.47 -2.86
N ALA A 420 -13.27 40.29 -1.55
CA ALA A 420 -13.35 38.98 -0.92
C ALA A 420 -14.57 38.22 -1.47
N HIS A 421 -14.35 37.31 -2.42
CA HIS A 421 -15.33 36.27 -2.74
C HIS A 421 -15.59 35.46 -1.46
N SER A 422 -16.74 35.69 -0.84
CA SER A 422 -17.29 34.86 0.21
C SER A 422 -17.45 33.44 -0.32
N LYS A 423 -16.54 32.55 0.08
CA LYS A 423 -16.68 31.11 -0.19
C LYS A 423 -18.01 30.65 0.41
N PRO A 424 -18.90 30.00 -0.37
CA PRO A 424 -20.13 29.44 0.19
C PRO A 424 -19.78 28.43 1.29
N PRO A 425 -20.65 28.25 2.30
CA PRO A 425 -20.39 27.34 3.40
C PRO A 425 -20.11 25.92 2.86
N PRO A 426 -19.11 25.21 3.43
CA PRO A 426 -18.75 23.89 2.93
C PRO A 426 -19.94 22.94 3.05
N ARG A 427 -20.40 22.41 1.91
CA ARG A 427 -21.37 21.30 1.87
C ARG A 427 -20.79 20.12 2.67
N PRO A 428 -21.61 19.37 3.40
CA PRO A 428 -21.11 18.26 4.20
C PRO A 428 -20.41 17.23 3.29
N PRO A 429 -19.20 16.75 3.65
CA PRO A 429 -18.35 15.95 2.77
C PRO A 429 -18.78 14.48 2.70
N HIS A 430 -20.08 14.19 2.60
CA HIS A 430 -20.62 12.84 2.68
C HIS A 430 -20.02 11.88 1.63
N LEU A 431 -19.97 12.32 0.36
CA LEU A 431 -19.40 11.53 -0.73
C LEU A 431 -17.90 11.32 -0.57
N ASN A 432 -17.16 12.35 -0.16
CA ASN A 432 -15.70 12.23 0.04
C ASN A 432 -15.38 11.31 1.23
N ALA A 433 -16.14 11.39 2.33
CA ALA A 433 -15.98 10.50 3.48
C ALA A 433 -16.29 9.04 3.11
N ILE A 434 -17.34 8.78 2.31
CA ILE A 434 -17.65 7.43 1.82
C ILE A 434 -16.55 6.91 0.89
N ILE A 435 -16.01 7.75 0.00
CA ILE A 435 -14.90 7.36 -0.89
C ILE A 435 -13.65 7.04 -0.05
N VAL A 436 -13.29 7.88 0.93
CA VAL A 436 -12.15 7.63 1.82
C VAL A 436 -12.36 6.33 2.61
N GLY A 437 -13.52 6.15 3.23
CA GLY A 437 -13.82 4.95 4.01
C GLY A 437 -13.82 3.67 3.17
N SER A 438 -14.40 3.71 1.96
CA SER A 438 -14.48 2.54 1.06
C SER A 438 -13.16 2.20 0.39
N THR A 439 -12.34 3.20 0.04
CA THR A 439 -10.99 2.96 -0.52
C THR A 439 -10.06 2.32 0.50
N MET A 440 -10.13 2.75 1.77
CA MET A 440 -9.29 2.24 2.87
C MET A 440 -9.59 0.80 3.30
N ILE A 441 -10.68 0.20 2.81
CA ILE A 441 -11.03 -1.20 3.11
C ILE A 441 -10.16 -2.17 2.30
N SER A 442 -9.74 -1.77 1.09
CA SER A 442 -8.98 -2.64 0.19
C SER A 442 -7.67 -3.08 0.84
N ARG A 443 -7.41 -4.39 0.91
CA ARG A 443 -6.19 -4.97 1.50
C ARG A 443 -5.16 -5.30 0.45
N GLY A 444 -3.91 -4.94 0.72
CA GLY A 444 -2.79 -5.11 -0.20
C GLY A 444 -2.04 -6.42 0.03
N GLY A 445 -1.10 -6.73 -0.88
CA GLY A 445 -0.18 -7.87 -0.75
C GLY A 445 0.62 -7.87 0.56
N PHE A 446 0.86 -6.69 1.14
CA PHE A 446 1.51 -6.54 2.44
C PHE A 446 0.78 -7.23 3.59
N GLY A 447 -0.57 -7.22 3.60
CA GLY A 447 -1.33 -7.92 4.64
C GLY A 447 -1.12 -9.43 4.60
N PHE A 448 -1.03 -9.99 3.38
CA PHE A 448 -0.69 -11.40 3.16
C PHE A 448 0.74 -11.70 3.60
N LEU A 449 1.70 -10.82 3.28
CA LEU A 449 3.09 -10.93 3.74
C LEU A 449 3.19 -11.01 5.27
N VAL A 450 2.50 -10.13 5.99
CA VAL A 450 2.50 -10.13 7.46
C VAL A 450 1.90 -11.43 8.01
N ALA A 451 0.78 -11.88 7.46
CA ALA A 451 0.11 -13.08 7.92
C ALA A 451 1.02 -14.32 7.77
N SER A 452 1.75 -14.42 6.66
CA SER A 452 2.71 -15.51 6.44
C SER A 452 3.91 -15.42 7.38
N GLU A 453 4.45 -14.22 7.60
CA GLU A 453 5.60 -14.01 8.48
C GLU A 453 5.25 -14.27 9.96
N ALA A 454 4.01 -14.00 10.34
CA ALA A 454 3.45 -14.33 11.64
C ALA A 454 3.41 -15.85 11.88
N GLN A 455 2.87 -16.59 10.91
CA GLN A 455 2.81 -18.04 10.95
C GLN A 455 4.22 -18.65 10.98
N SER A 456 5.13 -18.17 10.13
CA SER A 456 6.52 -18.67 10.08
C SER A 456 7.29 -18.43 11.39
N SER A 457 6.91 -17.40 12.15
CA SER A 457 7.49 -17.06 13.45
C SER A 457 6.80 -17.73 14.64
N GLY A 458 5.77 -18.56 14.41
CA GLY A 458 5.03 -19.25 15.48
C GLY A 458 4.25 -18.32 16.40
N THR A 459 3.76 -17.18 15.91
CA THR A 459 3.02 -16.20 16.75
C THR A 459 1.55 -16.54 16.91
N LEU A 460 1.01 -17.46 16.09
CA LEU A 460 -0.42 -17.75 15.97
C LEU A 460 -0.89 -18.87 16.93
N ASN A 461 -0.55 -18.75 18.21
CA ASN A 461 -0.82 -19.80 19.20
C ASN A 461 -2.11 -19.56 20.02
N LEU A 462 -2.70 -20.64 20.54
CA LEU A 462 -3.82 -20.57 21.50
C LEU A 462 -3.31 -20.42 22.93
N GLN A 463 -4.12 -19.78 23.78
CA GLN A 463 -3.91 -19.73 25.21
C GLN A 463 -4.31 -21.09 25.81
N SER A 464 -3.33 -21.87 26.24
CA SER A 464 -3.55 -23.17 26.89
C SER A 464 -3.93 -22.97 28.36
N GLU A 465 -5.10 -23.46 28.79
CA GLU A 465 -5.37 -23.68 30.21
C GLU A 465 -4.53 -24.87 30.68
N THR A 466 -3.52 -24.59 31.50
CA THR A 466 -2.53 -25.57 31.95
C THR A 466 -3.13 -26.55 32.96
N HIS A 467 -3.39 -27.78 32.54
CA HIS A 467 -3.29 -28.94 33.42
C HIS A 467 -2.05 -29.74 33.02
N ILE A 468 -0.94 -29.49 33.73
CA ILE A 468 0.34 -30.16 33.52
C ILE A 468 0.23 -31.60 34.03
N ILE A 469 0.35 -32.58 33.14
CA ILE A 469 0.79 -33.94 33.49
C ILE A 469 1.94 -34.31 32.56
N HIS A 470 3.11 -34.53 33.16
CA HIS A 470 4.34 -34.93 32.49
C HIS A 470 4.23 -36.35 31.90
N ALA A 471 4.38 -36.52 30.58
CA ALA A 471 4.82 -37.77 29.98
C ALA A 471 5.47 -37.56 28.58
N GLU A 472 6.71 -38.01 28.50
CA GLU A 472 7.64 -38.32 27.40
C GLU A 472 7.27 -38.16 25.90
N THR A 473 8.28 -37.63 25.17
CA THR A 473 8.76 -37.79 23.77
C THR A 473 7.78 -38.08 22.62
N SER A 474 6.74 -38.90 22.81
CA SER A 474 5.62 -39.06 21.87
C SER A 474 4.62 -37.89 21.94
N VAL A 475 4.51 -37.25 23.11
CA VAL A 475 3.69 -36.05 23.34
C VAL A 475 4.27 -34.85 22.61
N ALA A 476 5.60 -34.70 22.55
CA ALA A 476 6.21 -33.57 21.84
C ALA A 476 5.83 -33.53 20.35
N LYS A 477 5.79 -34.70 19.69
CA LYS A 477 5.39 -34.81 18.27
C LYS A 477 3.88 -34.59 18.07
N ARG A 478 3.05 -34.98 19.03
CA ARG A 478 1.59 -34.74 19.02
C ARG A 478 1.26 -33.28 19.34
N ALA A 479 1.90 -32.69 20.34
CA ALA A 479 1.80 -31.29 20.71
C ALA A 479 2.27 -30.38 19.57
N PHE A 480 3.40 -30.69 18.93
CA PHE A 480 3.89 -29.95 17.76
C PHE A 480 2.90 -30.00 16.58
N ARG A 481 2.28 -31.17 16.33
CA ARG A 481 1.23 -31.31 15.32
C ARG A 481 -0.05 -30.54 15.68
N ASN A 482 -0.42 -30.50 16.97
CA ASN A 482 -1.58 -29.74 17.43
C ASN A 482 -1.35 -28.24 17.32
N VAL A 483 -0.13 -27.77 17.63
CA VAL A 483 0.29 -26.37 17.46
C VAL A 483 0.23 -25.96 15.99
N SER A 484 0.78 -26.77 15.07
CA SER A 484 0.76 -26.44 13.65
C SER A 484 -0.67 -26.34 13.09
N VAL A 485 -1.54 -27.30 13.41
CA VAL A 485 -2.95 -27.30 12.96
C VAL A 485 -3.72 -26.06 13.44
N VAL A 486 -3.38 -25.57 14.64
CA VAL A 486 -4.00 -24.40 15.25
C VAL A 486 -3.52 -23.10 14.60
N GLU A 487 -2.21 -22.97 14.42
CA GLU A 487 -1.58 -21.85 13.73
C GLU A 487 -2.17 -21.73 12.31
N ASP A 488 -2.37 -22.86 11.63
CA ASP A 488 -2.97 -22.94 10.29
C ASP A 488 -4.44 -22.49 10.29
N GLN A 489 -5.25 -22.86 11.28
CA GLN A 489 -6.65 -22.40 11.36
C GLN A 489 -6.76 -20.88 11.56
N ILE A 490 -5.92 -20.30 12.45
CA ILE A 490 -5.94 -18.85 12.70
C ILE A 490 -5.45 -18.11 11.46
N PHE A 491 -4.38 -18.61 10.83
CA PHE A 491 -3.87 -18.10 9.57
C PHE A 491 -4.95 -18.09 8.48
N LEU A 492 -5.65 -19.20 8.27
CA LEU A 492 -6.71 -19.30 7.26
C LEU A 492 -7.88 -18.33 7.49
N VAL A 493 -8.25 -18.06 8.75
CA VAL A 493 -9.27 -17.05 9.08
C VAL A 493 -8.79 -15.64 8.71
N ILE A 494 -7.52 -15.31 8.95
CA ILE A 494 -6.91 -14.04 8.56
C ILE A 494 -6.90 -13.91 7.03
N ILE A 495 -6.52 -14.96 6.32
CA ILE A 495 -6.48 -14.99 4.85
C ILE A 495 -7.87 -14.77 4.26
N TRP A 496 -8.92 -15.43 4.77
CA TRP A 496 -10.29 -15.17 4.35
C TRP A 496 -10.68 -13.69 4.52
N ALA A 497 -10.33 -13.11 5.67
CA ALA A 497 -10.62 -11.70 5.93
C ALA A 497 -9.88 -10.77 4.97
N LEU A 498 -8.60 -11.06 4.66
CA LEU A 498 -7.81 -10.32 3.68
C LEU A 498 -8.44 -10.41 2.30
N VAL A 499 -8.71 -11.62 1.78
CA VAL A 499 -9.30 -11.83 0.45
C VAL A 499 -10.65 -11.13 0.31
N LEU A 500 -11.55 -11.29 1.28
CA LEU A 500 -12.87 -10.66 1.24
C LEU A 500 -12.78 -9.13 1.26
N CYS A 501 -11.88 -8.56 2.06
CA CYS A 501 -11.67 -7.10 2.08
C CYS A 501 -11.01 -6.59 0.79
N THR A 502 -10.06 -7.33 0.21
CA THR A 502 -9.42 -7.01 -1.08
C THR A 502 -10.43 -7.00 -2.23
N VAL A 503 -11.44 -7.87 -2.21
CA VAL A 503 -12.49 -7.89 -3.24
C VAL A 503 -13.56 -6.82 -2.98
N ALA A 504 -14.03 -6.71 -1.73
CA ALA A 504 -15.12 -5.80 -1.38
C ALA A 504 -14.73 -4.31 -1.50
N GLY A 505 -13.48 -3.96 -1.16
CA GLY A 505 -13.00 -2.57 -1.18
C GLY A 505 -13.12 -1.90 -2.55
N PRO A 506 -12.49 -2.45 -3.62
CA PRO A 506 -12.58 -1.90 -4.96
C PRO A 506 -13.99 -1.81 -5.52
N ILE A 507 -14.82 -2.83 -5.29
CA ILE A 507 -16.22 -2.86 -5.75
C ILE A 507 -17.01 -1.70 -5.12
N LEU A 508 -16.90 -1.53 -3.79
CA LEU A 508 -17.63 -0.49 -3.08
C LEU A 508 -17.13 0.91 -3.44
N SER A 509 -15.82 1.10 -3.50
CA SER A 509 -15.20 2.36 -3.89
C SER A 509 -15.57 2.74 -5.33
N GLY A 510 -15.54 1.80 -6.27
CA GLY A 510 -15.98 2.00 -7.64
C GLY A 510 -17.43 2.47 -7.75
N ILE A 511 -18.34 1.88 -6.97
CA ILE A 511 -19.75 2.32 -6.89
C ILE A 511 -19.86 3.73 -6.30
N ALA A 512 -19.12 4.03 -5.21
CA ALA A 512 -19.13 5.34 -4.57
C ALA A 512 -18.61 6.46 -5.50
N VAL A 513 -17.53 6.19 -6.22
CA VAL A 513 -16.96 7.08 -7.23
C VAL A 513 -17.94 7.32 -8.37
N ARG A 514 -18.58 6.28 -8.91
CA ARG A 514 -19.59 6.42 -9.98
C ARG A 514 -20.76 7.31 -9.53
N ARG A 515 -21.22 7.17 -8.29
CA ARG A 515 -22.26 8.04 -7.71
C ARG A 515 -21.80 9.49 -7.62
N LYS A 516 -20.56 9.73 -7.21
CA LYS A 516 -19.99 11.10 -7.18
C LYS A 516 -19.94 11.72 -8.57
N LEU A 517 -19.46 10.99 -9.56
CA LEU A 517 -19.39 11.46 -10.95
C LEU A 517 -20.79 11.72 -11.54
N ALA A 518 -21.78 10.89 -11.20
CA ALA A 518 -23.17 11.11 -11.61
C ALA A 518 -23.75 12.39 -10.96
N ALA A 519 -23.49 12.61 -9.67
CA ALA A 519 -23.95 13.81 -8.96
C ALA A 519 -23.29 15.11 -9.48
N GLU A 520 -22.01 15.07 -9.86
CA GLU A 520 -21.33 16.20 -10.50
C GLU A 520 -21.89 16.49 -11.89
N LYS A 521 -22.23 15.46 -12.68
CA LYS A 521 -22.87 15.62 -14.00
C LYS A 521 -24.30 16.19 -13.93
N CYS A 522 -25.11 15.79 -12.94
CA CYS A 522 -26.45 16.38 -12.79
C CYS A 522 -26.40 17.81 -12.17
N GLY A 523 -25.22 18.32 -11.80
CA GLY A 523 -25.01 19.68 -11.30
C GLY A 523 -25.02 20.78 -12.37
N CYS A 524 -25.29 20.43 -13.63
CA CYS A 524 -25.49 21.36 -14.74
C CYS A 524 -26.82 22.14 -14.58
N GLY A 525 -26.91 23.03 -13.59
CA GLY A 525 -27.71 24.26 -13.62
C GLY A 525 -29.18 24.25 -14.08
N VAL A 526 -29.90 23.13 -14.10
CA VAL A 526 -31.33 23.10 -14.39
C VAL A 526 -32.10 23.03 -13.06
N GLU A 527 -32.82 24.11 -12.73
CA GLU A 527 -33.74 24.12 -11.61
C GLU A 527 -34.82 23.05 -11.80
N ALA A 528 -34.92 22.13 -10.83
CA ALA A 528 -35.89 21.04 -10.85
C ALA A 528 -37.30 21.58 -10.59
N GLY A 529 -37.96 22.07 -11.63
CA GLY A 529 -39.41 22.23 -11.64
C GLY A 529 -40.08 20.86 -11.73
N ASN A 530 -40.69 20.40 -10.64
CA ASN A 530 -41.69 19.33 -10.48
C ASN A 530 -41.50 17.95 -11.18
N LEU A 531 -40.38 17.66 -11.83
CA LEU A 531 -40.07 16.32 -12.34
C LEU A 531 -38.94 15.67 -11.51
N GLY A 532 -39.18 14.44 -11.08
CA GLY A 532 -38.28 13.67 -10.20
C GLY A 532 -36.84 13.56 -10.71
N SER A 533 -35.92 13.41 -9.76
CA SER A 533 -34.46 13.42 -9.93
C SER A 533 -33.90 12.50 -11.03
N GLU A 534 -34.60 11.43 -11.40
CA GLU A 534 -34.16 10.53 -12.48
C GLU A 534 -34.47 11.07 -13.89
N ALA A 535 -35.55 11.83 -14.06
CA ALA A 535 -35.93 12.40 -15.36
C ALA A 535 -35.06 13.60 -15.74
N ALA A 536 -34.65 14.41 -14.76
CA ALA A 536 -33.80 15.58 -14.99
C ALA A 536 -32.41 15.20 -15.53
N CYS A 537 -31.86 14.05 -15.11
CA CYS A 537 -30.53 13.65 -15.57
C CYS A 537 -30.54 12.99 -16.97
N HIS A 538 -31.70 12.52 -17.45
CA HIS A 538 -31.88 12.03 -18.82
C HIS A 538 -31.98 13.16 -19.88
N LEU A 539 -32.38 14.37 -19.49
CA LEU A 539 -32.45 15.54 -20.37
C LEU A 539 -31.09 16.24 -20.57
N CYS A 540 -30.05 15.87 -19.81
CA CYS A 540 -28.70 16.42 -19.93
C CYS A 540 -27.79 15.61 -20.89
N LEU A 541 -28.28 14.48 -21.41
CA LEU A 541 -27.69 13.65 -22.48
C LEU A 541 -28.27 14.07 -23.82
#